data_AF-A0A243Q6W7-F1
#
_entry.id   AF-A0A243Q6W7-F1
#
_cell.length_a   1.000
_cell.length_b   1.000
_cell.length_c   1.000
_cell.angle_alpha   90.00
_cell.angle_beta   90.00
_cell.angle_gamma   90.00
#
_symmetry.space_group_name_H-M   'P 1'
#
loop_
_entity.id
_entity.type
_entity.pdbx_description
1 polymer ?
#
loop_
_entity_poly.entity_id
_entity_poly.type
_entity_poly.pdbx_seq_one_letter_code
_entity_poly.pdbx_strand_id
1 'polypeptide(L)'
;MVIVLVIVVVVAGIGLLGITALTGVRGTPGPGVSNDPENAQPTGSRALAQILDDHGADLRQVRGLDEFTDAPRPERGTTVVVSSTSSLNPGTTQQFRERVRDADRVILIAPDNTVLTALDLPVTSGYGAGPAAVAAGCRTADIDETDIVASTPFGYSTTSTSATACFTAGAASNLVIVPRTAGRPEYVVLSGEMLTNERLAQEDNAGVAIRIFASSDEILWYVPFFTDQVASDDDESDIPAAVGPLIVLAVFAVLALMLWRGRRFGSLVTEPLPAVVKAVETTRARGRMYHRAGADARAAAALRIHTLGSLASYLGLPFDAARATDALSRPDWEAVVAPAETADPSVSAIVIAAAGATHRDLGEVRALLAGPLPTTDAQLVYFTAELTNLEKEVRHTP
;
A
#
# COMPACT_ATOMS: atom_id res chain seq x y z
N MET A 1 -23.64 12.17 -6.09
CA MET A 1 -22.56 11.27 -6.53
C MET A 1 -21.21 11.59 -5.91
N VAL A 2 -20.69 12.81 -6.04
CA VAL A 2 -19.33 13.19 -5.58
C VAL A 2 -19.06 12.86 -4.09
N ILE A 3 -20.00 13.17 -3.20
CA ILE A 3 -19.84 12.89 -1.75
C ILE A 3 -19.80 11.38 -1.44
N VAL A 4 -20.55 10.56 -2.18
CA VAL A 4 -20.55 9.10 -1.99
C VAL A 4 -19.26 8.50 -2.54
N LEU A 5 -18.77 9.01 -3.67
CA LEU A 5 -17.47 8.62 -4.24
C LEU A 5 -16.32 8.93 -3.27
N VAL A 6 -16.31 10.12 -2.67
CA VAL A 6 -15.29 10.52 -1.69
C VAL A 6 -15.31 9.61 -0.46
N ILE A 7 -16.49 9.27 0.07
CA ILE A 7 -16.61 8.39 1.24
C ILE A 7 -16.13 6.96 0.91
N VAL A 8 -16.49 6.42 -0.26
CA VAL A 8 -16.04 5.08 -0.68
C VAL A 8 -14.53 5.03 -0.88
N VAL A 9 -13.94 6.08 -1.46
CA VAL A 9 -12.48 6.18 -1.63
C VAL A 9 -11.77 6.28 -0.29
N VAL A 10 -12.31 7.03 0.67
CA VAL A 10 -11.72 7.15 2.02
C VAL A 10 -11.83 5.83 2.80
N VAL A 11 -12.97 5.15 2.77
CA VAL A 11 -13.16 3.86 3.46
C VAL A 11 -12.33 2.75 2.82
N ALA A 12 -12.26 2.70 1.49
CA ALA A 12 -11.38 1.76 0.77
C ALA A 12 -9.90 2.08 1.03
N GLY A 13 -9.53 3.36 1.12
CA GLY A 13 -8.17 3.79 1.48
C GLY A 13 -7.77 3.39 2.90
N ILE A 14 -8.67 3.57 3.88
CA ILE A 14 -8.44 3.16 5.28
C ILE A 14 -8.42 1.63 5.38
N GLY A 15 -9.28 0.92 4.66
CA GLY A 15 -9.30 -0.54 4.61
C GLY A 15 -8.03 -1.10 3.96
N LEU A 16 -7.55 -0.50 2.87
CA LEU A 16 -6.31 -0.89 2.21
C LEU A 16 -5.10 -0.59 3.11
N LEU A 17 -5.07 0.57 3.79
CA LEU A 17 -4.05 0.92 4.77
C LEU A 17 -4.04 -0.04 5.96
N GLY A 18 -5.21 -0.42 6.47
CA GLY A 18 -5.37 -1.40 7.54
C GLY A 18 -4.94 -2.80 7.12
N ILE A 19 -5.28 -3.24 5.92
CA ILE A 19 -4.84 -4.54 5.37
C ILE A 19 -3.32 -4.51 5.13
N THR A 20 -2.75 -3.43 4.58
CA THR A 20 -1.29 -3.30 4.46
C THR A 20 -0.58 -3.21 5.81
N ALA A 21 -1.21 -2.68 6.85
CA ALA A 21 -0.67 -2.73 8.21
C ALA A 21 -0.72 -4.15 8.79
N LEU A 22 -1.78 -4.92 8.51
CA LEU A 22 -1.92 -6.31 8.95
C LEU A 22 -1.06 -7.32 8.16
N THR A 23 -0.78 -7.04 6.88
CA THR A 23 0.07 -7.92 6.03
C THR A 23 1.51 -7.41 5.89
N GLY A 24 1.78 -6.14 6.20
CA GLY A 24 3.10 -5.50 6.08
C GLY A 24 3.98 -5.62 7.33
N VAL A 25 3.44 -6.07 8.47
CA VAL A 25 4.19 -6.31 9.72
C VAL A 25 4.81 -7.73 9.76
N ARG A 26 5.01 -8.35 8.59
CA ARG A 26 6.02 -9.39 8.41
C ARG A 26 7.19 -8.82 7.60
N GLY A 27 7.68 -7.66 8.02
CA GLY A 27 8.96 -7.16 7.55
C GLY A 27 10.02 -8.17 7.96
N THR A 28 10.55 -8.92 7.00
CA THR A 28 11.74 -9.75 7.17
C THR A 28 12.83 -8.90 7.84
N PRO A 29 13.33 -9.27 9.03
CA PRO A 29 14.37 -8.52 9.74
C PRO A 29 15.61 -8.45 8.87
N GLY A 30 15.98 -7.25 8.44
CA GLY A 30 17.14 -7.02 7.59
C GLY A 30 18.20 -6.22 8.32
N PRO A 31 19.50 -6.42 8.01
CA PRO A 31 20.57 -5.55 8.45
C PRO A 31 20.32 -4.14 7.89
N GLY A 32 19.98 -3.20 8.76
CA GLY A 32 19.60 -1.85 8.32
C GLY A 32 19.20 -0.87 9.43
N VAL A 33 19.11 -1.33 10.68
CA VAL A 33 18.86 -0.44 11.84
C VAL A 33 20.17 0.20 12.32
N SER A 34 20.05 1.38 12.94
CA SER A 34 21.20 2.12 13.47
C SER A 34 21.94 1.29 14.53
N ASN A 35 23.26 1.36 14.55
CA ASN A 35 24.15 0.60 15.43
C ASN A 35 24.04 -0.94 15.33
N ASP A 36 23.46 -1.48 14.26
CA ASP A 36 23.43 -2.94 14.03
C ASP A 36 24.81 -3.44 13.55
N PRO A 37 25.36 -4.52 14.14
CA PRO A 37 26.68 -5.06 13.78
C PRO A 37 26.75 -5.71 12.39
N GLU A 38 25.64 -5.98 11.71
CA GLU A 38 25.64 -6.43 10.30
C GLU A 38 25.33 -5.28 9.33
N ASN A 39 24.93 -4.11 9.84
CA ASN A 39 24.59 -2.98 9.00
C ASN A 39 25.85 -2.25 8.49
N ALA A 40 26.04 -2.31 7.17
CA ALA A 40 27.14 -1.70 6.44
C ALA A 40 26.98 -0.20 6.16
N GLN A 41 25.76 0.34 6.35
CA GLN A 41 25.46 1.74 6.05
C GLN A 41 26.17 2.69 7.02
N PRO A 42 26.28 4.00 6.71
CA PRO A 42 26.96 4.97 7.57
C PRO A 42 26.57 4.90 9.06
N THR A 43 25.29 4.64 9.34
CA THR A 43 24.71 4.57 10.69
C THR A 43 24.78 3.19 11.35
N GLY A 44 25.28 2.15 10.66
CA GLY A 44 25.47 0.82 11.24
C GLY A 44 26.78 0.68 12.02
N SER A 45 27.01 -0.46 12.65
CA SER A 45 28.22 -0.75 13.45
C SER A 45 29.03 -1.95 12.93
N ARG A 46 28.85 -2.31 11.66
CA ARG A 46 29.58 -3.44 11.06
C ARG A 46 31.10 -3.29 11.09
N ALA A 47 31.62 -2.08 10.91
CA ALA A 47 33.06 -1.84 11.00
C ALA A 47 33.59 -2.17 12.41
N LEU A 48 32.88 -1.76 13.46
CA LEU A 48 33.26 -2.09 14.83
C LEU A 48 33.17 -3.60 15.10
N ALA A 49 32.10 -4.26 14.66
CA ALA A 49 31.93 -5.70 14.82
C ALA A 49 33.08 -6.49 14.16
N GLN A 50 33.47 -6.10 12.94
CA GLN A 50 34.60 -6.71 12.23
C GLN A 50 35.94 -6.47 12.93
N ILE A 51 36.18 -5.26 13.45
CA ILE A 51 37.40 -4.97 14.20
C ILE A 51 37.46 -5.80 15.49
N LEU A 52 36.34 -5.95 16.22
CA LEU A 52 36.32 -6.78 17.43
C LEU A 52 36.63 -8.25 17.12
N ASP A 53 36.06 -8.79 16.04
CA ASP A 53 36.31 -10.16 15.56
C ASP A 53 37.78 -10.35 15.12
N ASP A 54 38.32 -9.41 14.33
CA ASP A 54 39.72 -9.44 13.86
C ASP A 54 40.73 -9.35 15.02
N HIS A 55 40.36 -8.71 16.13
CA HIS A 55 41.18 -8.55 17.32
C HIS A 55 40.94 -9.64 18.39
N GLY A 56 40.23 -10.72 18.04
CA GLY A 56 40.17 -11.95 18.82
C GLY A 56 39.08 -11.99 19.89
N ALA A 57 38.11 -11.08 19.88
CA ALA A 57 36.91 -11.22 20.69
C ALA A 57 35.98 -12.27 20.06
N ASP A 58 35.49 -13.23 20.85
CA ASP A 58 34.44 -14.17 20.40
C ASP A 58 33.09 -13.44 20.37
N LEU A 59 32.83 -12.78 19.24
CA LEU A 59 31.63 -12.01 19.01
C LEU A 59 30.51 -12.92 18.50
N ARG A 60 29.56 -13.25 19.38
CA ARG A 60 28.32 -13.93 19.01
C ARG A 60 27.17 -12.94 18.91
N GLN A 61 26.65 -12.78 17.71
CA GLN A 61 25.41 -12.05 17.50
C GLN A 61 24.19 -12.95 17.74
N VAL A 62 23.15 -12.39 18.38
CA VAL A 62 21.85 -13.05 18.54
C VAL A 62 20.74 -12.05 18.21
N ARG A 63 19.78 -12.47 17.39
CA ARG A 63 18.70 -11.62 16.90
C ARG A 63 17.35 -12.09 17.43
N GLY A 64 16.66 -11.16 18.07
CA GLY A 64 15.36 -11.39 18.69
C GLY A 64 15.40 -12.19 19.99
N LEU A 65 14.29 -12.12 20.72
CA LEU A 65 14.20 -12.62 22.10
C LEU A 65 14.38 -14.14 22.19
N ASP A 66 13.84 -14.89 21.23
CA ASP A 66 13.90 -16.35 21.21
C ASP A 66 15.36 -16.82 21.12
N GLU A 67 16.12 -16.32 20.13
CA GLU A 67 17.54 -16.66 19.97
C GLU A 67 18.38 -16.20 21.17
N PHE A 68 18.10 -15.00 21.71
CA PHE A 68 18.76 -14.50 22.91
C PHE A 68 18.52 -15.41 24.11
N THR A 69 17.32 -15.97 24.25
CA THR A 69 16.91 -16.85 25.35
C THR A 69 17.51 -18.25 25.20
N ASP A 70 17.57 -18.77 23.98
CA ASP A 70 18.13 -20.09 23.65
C ASP A 70 19.66 -20.13 23.70
N ALA A 71 20.33 -18.99 23.55
CA ALA A 71 21.78 -18.90 23.70
C ALA A 71 22.24 -19.38 25.10
N PRO A 72 23.53 -19.70 25.30
CA PRO A 72 24.12 -19.84 26.63
C PRO A 72 23.87 -18.58 27.48
N ARG A 73 23.54 -18.76 28.76
CA ARG A 73 23.35 -17.64 29.68
C ARG A 73 24.67 -16.88 29.83
N PRO A 74 24.67 -15.54 29.75
CA PRO A 74 25.87 -14.75 30.04
C PRO A 74 26.35 -14.99 31.47
N GLU A 75 27.60 -15.40 31.62
CA GLU A 75 28.23 -15.63 32.92
C GLU A 75 29.24 -14.51 33.22
N ARG A 76 29.98 -14.65 34.33
CA ARG A 76 31.12 -13.78 34.60
C ARG A 76 32.17 -14.02 33.54
N GLY A 77 32.59 -12.95 32.86
CA GLY A 77 33.47 -13.00 31.70
C GLY A 77 32.75 -12.82 30.35
N THR A 78 31.44 -12.57 30.33
CA THR A 78 30.73 -12.22 29.09
C THR A 78 30.28 -10.75 29.13
N THR A 79 30.58 -10.00 28.06
CA THR A 79 30.03 -8.65 27.82
C THR A 79 28.79 -8.76 26.94
N VAL A 80 27.66 -8.24 27.40
CA VAL A 80 26.40 -8.24 26.65
C VAL A 80 26.16 -6.87 26.05
N VAL A 81 25.99 -6.77 24.73
CA VAL A 81 25.74 -5.51 24.02
C VAL A 81 24.32 -5.49 23.49
N VAL A 82 23.63 -4.36 23.61
CA VAL A 82 22.27 -4.16 23.06
C VAL A 82 22.24 -2.89 22.20
N SER A 83 22.01 -3.04 20.88
CA SER A 83 22.02 -1.89 19.94
C SER A 83 20.66 -1.26 19.64
N SER A 84 19.58 -2.03 19.57
CA SER A 84 18.23 -1.54 19.24
C SER A 84 17.33 -1.47 20.48
N THR A 85 17.84 -0.82 21.53
CA THR A 85 17.21 -0.74 22.85
C THR A 85 15.75 -0.26 22.84
N SER A 86 15.37 0.64 21.91
CA SER A 86 13.98 1.10 21.74
C SER A 86 12.98 0.02 21.29
N SER A 87 13.45 -1.17 20.87
CA SER A 87 12.59 -2.31 20.57
C SER A 87 12.27 -3.15 21.81
N LEU A 88 12.86 -2.85 22.97
CA LEU A 88 12.54 -3.51 24.23
C LEU A 88 11.30 -2.86 24.86
N ASN A 89 10.24 -3.65 24.99
CA ASN A 89 9.08 -3.30 25.82
C ASN A 89 9.34 -3.63 27.30
N PRO A 90 8.46 -3.26 28.25
CA PRO A 90 8.67 -3.53 29.68
C PRO A 90 8.85 -5.03 29.99
N GLY A 91 8.01 -5.90 29.42
CA GLY A 91 8.11 -7.35 29.61
C GLY A 91 9.43 -7.96 29.12
N THR A 92 9.90 -7.58 27.93
CA THR A 92 11.20 -8.03 27.39
C THR A 92 12.37 -7.46 28.18
N THR A 93 12.27 -6.20 28.62
CA THR A 93 13.29 -5.58 29.46
C THR A 93 13.44 -6.33 30.79
N GLN A 94 12.32 -6.79 31.38
CA GLN A 94 12.35 -7.61 32.58
C GLN A 94 13.05 -8.96 32.35
N GLN A 95 12.70 -9.68 31.29
CA GLN A 95 13.34 -10.96 30.96
C GLN A 95 14.83 -10.78 30.66
N PHE A 96 15.18 -9.74 29.89
CA PHE A 96 16.56 -9.36 29.63
C PHE A 96 17.32 -9.11 30.93
N ARG A 97 16.76 -8.28 31.83
CA ARG A 97 17.36 -7.94 33.13
C ARG A 97 17.67 -9.18 33.96
N GLU A 98 16.75 -10.13 34.02
CA GLU A 98 16.94 -11.38 34.77
C GLU A 98 18.04 -12.25 34.17
N ARG A 99 18.12 -12.29 32.84
CA ARG A 99 19.06 -13.14 32.12
C ARG A 99 20.51 -12.64 32.18
N VAL A 100 20.72 -11.32 32.23
CA VAL A 100 22.06 -10.72 32.29
C VAL A 100 22.58 -10.47 33.70
N ARG A 101 21.87 -10.92 34.76
CA ARG A 101 22.25 -10.68 36.16
C ARG A 101 23.67 -11.09 36.50
N ASP A 102 24.13 -12.20 35.91
CA ASP A 102 25.45 -12.79 36.19
C ASP A 102 26.52 -12.39 35.16
N ALA A 103 26.16 -11.58 34.16
CA ALA A 103 27.08 -11.09 33.13
C ALA A 103 28.24 -10.28 33.73
N ASP A 104 29.32 -10.10 32.97
CA ASP A 104 30.38 -9.22 33.41
C ASP A 104 29.96 -7.74 33.32
N ARG A 105 29.53 -7.36 32.12
CA ARG A 105 29.18 -6.01 31.74
C ARG A 105 28.03 -6.02 30.75
N VAL A 106 27.16 -5.02 30.84
CA VAL A 106 26.08 -4.78 29.89
C VAL A 106 26.24 -3.41 29.25
N ILE A 107 26.39 -3.39 27.94
CA ILE A 107 26.52 -2.18 27.13
C ILE A 107 25.17 -1.90 26.48
N LEU A 108 24.54 -0.78 26.84
CA LEU A 108 23.28 -0.31 26.26
C LEU A 108 23.57 0.85 25.31
N ILE A 109 23.26 0.63 24.04
CA ILE A 109 23.41 1.65 23.01
C ILE A 109 22.07 2.35 22.83
N ALA A 110 22.10 3.67 22.96
CA ALA A 110 20.98 4.58 22.78
C ALA A 110 19.67 4.23 23.53
N PRO A 111 19.67 3.69 24.78
CA PRO A 111 18.42 3.43 25.48
C PRO A 111 17.61 4.70 25.75
N ASP A 112 16.29 4.57 25.70
CA ASP A 112 15.33 5.59 26.10
C ASP A 112 15.01 5.52 27.61
N ASN A 113 14.25 6.49 28.11
CA ASN A 113 13.89 6.55 29.53
C ASN A 113 13.00 5.39 29.98
N THR A 114 12.25 4.76 29.08
CA THR A 114 11.40 3.61 29.40
C THR A 114 12.27 2.41 29.76
N VAL A 115 13.25 2.09 28.92
CA VAL A 115 14.21 1.00 29.16
C VAL A 115 15.08 1.28 30.38
N LEU A 116 15.58 2.52 30.52
CA LEU A 116 16.39 2.90 31.69
C LEU A 116 15.64 2.74 33.01
N THR A 117 14.35 3.10 33.03
CA THR A 117 13.49 2.95 34.21
C THR A 117 13.19 1.48 34.49
N ALA A 118 12.83 0.69 33.47
CA ALA A 118 12.56 -0.73 33.61
C ALA A 118 13.79 -1.54 34.07
N LEU A 119 15.01 -1.09 33.73
CA LEU A 119 16.26 -1.64 34.22
C LEU A 119 16.68 -1.16 35.62
N ASP A 120 15.93 -0.24 36.23
CA ASP A 120 16.26 0.38 37.52
C ASP A 120 17.65 1.05 37.52
N LEU A 121 17.95 1.80 36.45
CA LEU A 121 19.20 2.53 36.29
C LEU A 121 19.02 4.01 36.70
N PRO A 122 19.95 4.60 37.47
CA PRO A 122 19.89 6.00 37.90
C PRO A 122 20.36 6.95 36.77
N VAL A 123 19.91 6.71 35.55
CA VAL A 123 20.34 7.41 34.33
C VAL A 123 19.10 7.92 33.60
N THR A 124 19.19 9.14 33.06
CA THR A 124 18.11 9.75 32.28
C THR A 124 18.68 10.25 30.95
N SER A 125 18.02 9.87 29.86
CA SER A 125 18.32 10.37 28.51
C SER A 125 17.77 11.78 28.32
N GLY A 126 18.47 12.58 27.53
CA GLY A 126 18.09 13.95 27.23
C GLY A 126 18.87 14.53 26.06
N TYR A 127 18.55 15.78 25.75
CA TYR A 127 19.24 16.54 24.71
C TYR A 127 19.99 17.72 25.33
N GLY A 128 21.27 17.85 24.98
CA GLY A 128 22.16 18.94 25.34
C GLY A 128 22.67 19.68 24.10
N ALA A 129 23.19 20.88 24.32
CA ALA A 129 23.96 21.60 23.31
C ALA A 129 25.44 21.53 23.67
N GLY A 130 26.30 21.40 22.66
CA GLY A 130 27.74 21.32 22.88
C GLY A 130 28.54 21.25 21.58
N PRO A 131 29.88 21.19 21.70
CA PRO A 131 30.77 21.02 20.56
C PRO A 131 30.56 19.65 19.89
N ALA A 132 31.01 19.53 18.63
CA ALA A 132 30.93 18.27 17.86
C ALA A 132 31.90 17.19 18.34
N ALA A 133 32.91 17.56 19.14
CA ALA A 133 33.85 16.66 19.78
C ALA A 133 34.06 17.10 21.24
N VAL A 134 34.20 16.14 22.15
CA VAL A 134 34.30 16.39 23.58
C VAL A 134 35.33 15.46 24.23
N ALA A 135 36.13 16.00 25.14
CA ALA A 135 37.04 15.20 25.95
C ALA A 135 36.28 14.39 27.01
N ALA A 136 36.83 13.26 27.44
CA ALA A 136 36.21 12.37 28.42
C ALA A 136 35.87 13.08 29.73
N GLY A 137 36.82 13.87 30.27
CA GLY A 137 36.64 14.56 31.56
C GLY A 137 36.44 13.60 32.75
N CYS A 138 36.74 12.32 32.56
CA CYS A 138 36.63 11.23 33.51
C CYS A 138 37.84 10.29 33.30
N ARG A 139 38.17 9.46 34.28
CA ARG A 139 39.16 8.37 34.10
C ARG A 139 38.58 7.06 34.61
N THR A 140 38.63 6.02 33.78
CA THR A 140 38.15 4.67 34.09
C THR A 140 39.22 3.65 33.68
N ALA A 141 38.93 2.35 33.76
CA ALA A 141 39.84 1.33 33.24
C ALA A 141 39.98 1.41 31.70
N ASP A 142 38.91 1.84 31.02
CA ASP A 142 38.78 1.77 29.56
C ASP A 142 38.83 3.16 28.90
N ILE A 143 38.78 4.23 29.69
CA ILE A 143 38.71 5.62 29.22
C ILE A 143 39.77 6.45 29.94
N ASP A 144 40.64 7.10 29.18
CA ASP A 144 41.55 8.12 29.69
C ASP A 144 40.90 9.50 29.68
N GLU A 145 41.31 10.35 30.61
CA GLU A 145 40.83 11.73 30.77
C GLU A 145 41.02 12.59 29.52
N THR A 146 42.03 12.25 28.70
CA THR A 146 42.38 12.96 27.48
C THR A 146 41.71 12.40 26.22
N ASP A 147 41.01 11.25 26.30
CA ASP A 147 40.29 10.70 25.15
C ASP A 147 39.26 11.72 24.63
N ILE A 148 39.17 11.87 23.32
CA ILE A 148 38.20 12.74 22.65
C ILE A 148 37.29 11.89 21.78
N VAL A 149 35.98 12.07 21.89
CA VAL A 149 35.00 11.40 21.03
C VAL A 149 34.11 12.39 20.33
N ALA A 150 33.55 11.97 19.19
CA ALA A 150 32.47 12.69 18.54
C ALA A 150 31.25 12.77 19.48
N SER A 151 30.75 13.97 19.70
CA SER A 151 29.61 14.24 20.58
C SER A 151 28.38 14.58 19.76
N THR A 152 27.21 14.13 20.24
CA THR A 152 25.93 14.55 19.67
C THR A 152 25.07 15.26 20.71
N PRO A 153 24.00 15.96 20.29
CA PRO A 153 23.06 16.54 21.24
C PRO A 153 22.40 15.50 22.14
N PHE A 154 22.27 14.25 21.69
CA PHE A 154 21.65 13.19 22.50
C PHE A 154 22.67 12.57 23.46
N GLY A 155 22.30 12.46 24.72
CA GLY A 155 23.15 11.83 25.73
C GLY A 155 22.41 11.61 27.05
N TYR A 156 23.19 11.45 28.11
CA TYR A 156 22.70 10.97 29.39
C TYR A 156 23.15 11.85 30.56
N SER A 157 22.32 11.89 31.58
CA SER A 157 22.64 12.49 32.87
C SER A 157 22.36 11.47 33.97
N THR A 158 23.05 11.62 35.10
CA THR A 158 22.87 10.79 36.28
C THR A 158 22.88 11.67 37.51
N THR A 159 22.03 11.34 38.48
CA THR A 159 22.04 11.97 39.81
C THR A 159 22.82 11.12 40.83
N SER A 160 23.21 9.90 40.46
CA SER A 160 23.97 9.02 41.32
C SER A 160 25.45 9.40 41.36
N THR A 161 25.99 9.57 42.56
CA THR A 161 27.42 9.84 42.78
C THR A 161 28.31 8.63 42.55
N SER A 162 27.74 7.42 42.49
CA SER A 162 28.48 6.19 42.17
C SER A 162 28.61 5.94 40.67
N ALA A 163 27.81 6.62 39.85
CA ALA A 163 27.90 6.52 38.41
C ALA A 163 28.94 7.50 37.87
N THR A 164 29.71 7.08 36.87
CA THR A 164 30.72 7.92 36.23
C THR A 164 30.19 8.40 34.88
N ALA A 165 30.00 9.71 34.73
CA ALA A 165 29.64 10.33 33.46
C ALA A 165 30.90 10.78 32.72
N CYS A 166 31.00 10.44 31.44
CA CYS A 166 32.13 10.75 30.57
C CYS A 166 31.63 11.43 29.30
N PHE A 167 32.51 12.20 28.65
CA PHE A 167 32.23 12.89 27.40
C PHE A 167 31.04 13.85 27.52
N THR A 168 31.11 14.69 28.55
CA THR A 168 30.02 15.60 28.97
C THR A 168 30.04 16.91 28.20
N ALA A 169 28.98 17.14 27.44
CA ALA A 169 28.74 18.35 26.66
C ALA A 169 27.48 19.06 27.19
N GLY A 170 27.68 20.16 27.93
CA GLY A 170 26.59 20.86 28.58
C GLY A 170 25.98 20.04 29.72
N ALA A 171 24.70 19.66 29.59
CA ALA A 171 23.97 18.88 30.59
C ALA A 171 23.86 17.37 30.26
N ALA A 172 24.42 16.94 29.13
CA ALA A 172 24.34 15.56 28.65
C ALA A 172 25.74 14.98 28.46
N SER A 173 25.88 13.69 28.76
CA SER A 173 27.12 12.93 28.67
C SER A 173 26.93 11.81 27.66
N ASN A 174 27.85 11.64 26.72
CA ASN A 174 27.70 10.62 25.68
C ASN A 174 27.87 9.19 26.23
N LEU A 175 28.44 9.05 27.42
CA LEU A 175 28.62 7.77 28.09
C LEU A 175 28.45 7.91 29.62
N VAL A 176 27.75 6.96 30.23
CA VAL A 176 27.60 6.83 31.69
C VAL A 176 27.86 5.39 32.10
N ILE A 177 28.76 5.19 33.06
CA ILE A 177 29.05 3.89 33.66
C ILE A 177 28.37 3.82 35.01
N VAL A 178 27.50 2.83 35.18
CA VAL A 178 26.85 2.50 36.44
C VAL A 178 27.53 1.26 37.02
N PRO A 179 28.16 1.36 38.20
CA PRO A 179 28.98 0.27 38.73
C PRO A 179 28.16 -0.97 39.08
N ARG A 180 28.85 -2.11 39.05
CA ARG A 180 28.35 -3.42 39.49
C ARG A 180 27.88 -3.39 40.95
N THR A 181 26.82 -4.15 41.24
CA THR A 181 26.39 -4.46 42.61
C THR A 181 26.24 -5.98 42.79
N ALA A 182 25.86 -6.43 43.99
CA ALA A 182 25.71 -7.87 44.28
C ALA A 182 24.62 -8.57 43.45
N GLY A 183 23.67 -7.83 42.87
CA GLY A 183 22.56 -8.39 42.09
C GLY A 183 22.42 -7.83 40.67
N ARG A 184 23.41 -7.06 40.21
CA ARG A 184 23.38 -6.36 38.92
C ARG A 184 24.79 -6.22 38.34
N PRO A 185 25.01 -6.50 37.04
CA PRO A 185 26.30 -6.28 36.39
C PRO A 185 26.65 -4.78 36.30
N GLU A 186 27.86 -4.48 35.86
CA GLU A 186 28.20 -3.12 35.45
C GLU A 186 27.41 -2.76 34.18
N TYR A 187 26.84 -1.56 34.14
CA TYR A 187 26.14 -1.05 32.96
C TYR A 187 26.91 0.11 32.34
N VAL A 188 27.14 0.03 31.04
CA VAL A 188 27.67 1.15 30.23
C VAL A 188 26.55 1.63 29.33
N VAL A 189 26.07 2.85 29.57
CA VAL A 189 25.03 3.48 28.77
C VAL A 189 25.67 4.52 27.86
N LEU A 190 25.48 4.42 26.54
CA LEU A 190 26.14 5.31 25.58
C LEU A 190 25.23 5.69 24.40
N SER A 191 25.45 6.87 23.80
CA SER A 191 24.57 7.44 22.76
C SER A 191 24.62 6.67 21.43
N GLY A 192 25.73 5.97 21.16
CA GLY A 192 25.93 5.08 20.02
C GLY A 192 26.64 5.70 18.83
N GLU A 193 26.66 7.02 18.75
CA GLU A 193 27.16 7.75 17.58
C GLU A 193 28.65 7.50 17.29
N MET A 194 29.48 7.34 18.32
CA MET A 194 30.88 6.96 18.18
C MET A 194 31.10 5.54 17.64
N LEU A 195 30.06 4.69 17.66
CA LEU A 195 30.11 3.29 17.19
C LEU A 195 29.68 3.13 15.73
N THR A 196 29.23 4.21 15.09
CA THR A 196 28.73 4.18 13.72
C THR A 196 29.88 4.09 12.71
N ASN A 197 29.65 3.42 11.58
CA ASN A 197 30.64 3.23 10.52
C ASN A 197 31.22 4.56 10.01
N GLU A 198 30.41 5.63 9.96
CA GLU A 198 30.86 6.96 9.51
C GLU A 198 31.69 7.74 10.52
N ARG A 199 31.49 7.49 11.83
CA ARG A 199 32.19 8.20 12.91
C ARG A 199 33.31 7.40 13.55
N LEU A 200 33.35 6.09 13.37
CA LEU A 200 34.30 5.21 14.07
C LEU A 200 35.77 5.63 13.91
N ALA A 201 36.14 6.14 12.73
CA ALA A 201 37.49 6.60 12.42
C ALA A 201 37.78 8.08 12.78
N GLN A 202 36.84 8.76 13.46
CA GLN A 202 36.98 10.15 13.88
C GLN A 202 37.43 10.21 15.35
N GLU A 203 38.25 11.22 15.69
CA GLU A 203 38.79 11.41 17.04
C GLU A 203 39.38 10.10 17.61
N ASP A 204 39.13 9.79 18.88
CA ASP A 204 39.54 8.54 19.54
C ASP A 204 38.42 7.49 19.59
N ASN A 205 37.35 7.65 18.78
CA ASN A 205 36.14 6.82 18.83
C ASN A 205 36.44 5.31 18.77
N ALA A 206 37.22 4.86 17.78
CA ALA A 206 37.57 3.43 17.66
C ALA A 206 38.36 2.92 18.87
N GLY A 207 39.34 3.70 19.34
CA GLY A 207 40.17 3.31 20.48
C GLY A 207 39.35 3.16 21.76
N VAL A 208 38.47 4.12 22.02
CA VAL A 208 37.54 4.09 23.15
C VAL A 208 36.53 2.93 23.01
N ALA A 209 35.92 2.77 21.84
CA ALA A 209 34.94 1.71 21.58
C ALA A 209 35.54 0.31 21.80
N ILE A 210 36.73 0.04 21.26
CA ILE A 210 37.40 -1.24 21.42
C ILE A 210 37.70 -1.52 22.89
N ARG A 211 38.24 -0.56 23.66
CA ARG A 211 38.53 -0.77 25.10
C ARG A 211 37.26 -1.04 25.91
N ILE A 212 36.16 -0.36 25.61
CA ILE A 212 34.89 -0.56 26.31
C ILE A 212 34.28 -1.94 26.00
N PHE A 213 34.33 -2.37 24.73
CA PHE A 213 33.70 -3.62 24.27
C PHE A 213 34.55 -4.85 24.57
N ALA A 214 35.87 -4.74 24.46
CA ALA A 214 36.82 -5.84 24.68
C ALA A 214 37.26 -5.95 26.15
N SER A 215 36.38 -5.60 27.11
CA SER A 215 36.64 -5.86 28.53
C SER A 215 36.64 -7.35 28.87
N SER A 216 36.07 -8.17 27.99
CA SER A 216 36.02 -9.63 28.10
C SER A 216 36.27 -10.32 26.76
N ASP A 217 36.70 -11.58 26.81
CA ASP A 217 36.97 -12.39 25.61
C ASP A 217 35.68 -12.79 24.87
N GLU A 218 34.56 -12.94 25.58
CA GLU A 218 33.25 -13.26 24.99
C GLU A 218 32.35 -12.02 24.91
N ILE A 219 31.79 -11.76 23.72
CA ILE A 219 30.84 -10.68 23.48
C ILE A 219 29.55 -11.27 22.91
N LEU A 220 28.44 -11.10 23.65
CA LEU A 220 27.10 -11.46 23.18
C LEU A 220 26.37 -10.19 22.71
N TRP A 221 26.26 -9.98 21.40
CA TRP A 221 25.58 -8.83 20.83
C TRP A 221 24.12 -9.15 20.50
N TYR A 222 23.21 -8.68 21.35
CA TYR A 222 21.77 -8.86 21.23
C TYR A 222 21.12 -7.73 20.43
N VAL A 223 20.40 -8.10 19.37
CA VAL A 223 19.60 -7.18 18.55
C VAL A 223 18.11 -7.54 18.66
N PRO A 224 17.31 -6.86 19.50
CA PRO A 224 15.88 -7.16 19.67
C PRO A 224 15.05 -6.78 18.44
N PHE A 225 13.90 -7.44 18.26
CA PHE A 225 12.89 -7.04 17.28
C PHE A 225 11.69 -6.37 17.95
N PHE A 226 11.09 -5.39 17.27
CA PHE A 226 9.85 -4.74 17.74
C PHE A 226 8.64 -5.70 17.79
N THR A 227 8.73 -6.85 17.11
CA THR A 227 7.71 -7.91 17.14
C THR A 227 7.84 -8.81 18.36
N ASP A 228 8.98 -8.77 19.07
CA ASP A 228 9.25 -9.65 20.21
C ASP A 228 8.60 -9.09 21.47
N GLN A 229 7.29 -8.90 21.44
CA GLN A 229 6.57 -8.32 22.57
C GLN A 229 6.17 -9.40 23.56
N VAL A 230 6.74 -9.31 24.76
CA VAL A 230 6.28 -10.05 25.93
C VAL A 230 5.20 -9.22 26.60
N ALA A 231 4.02 -9.82 26.82
CA ALA A 231 2.95 -9.16 27.57
C ALA A 231 3.44 -8.84 28.99
N SER A 232 3.33 -7.58 29.38
CA SER A 232 3.59 -7.12 30.74
C SER A 232 2.27 -6.87 31.46
N ASP A 233 2.17 -7.23 32.75
CA ASP A 233 1.00 -6.90 33.57
C ASP A 233 0.79 -5.38 33.71
N ASP A 234 1.85 -4.59 33.46
CA ASP A 234 1.86 -3.13 33.43
C ASP A 234 1.55 -2.52 32.04
N ASP A 235 1.09 -3.32 31.06
CA ASP A 235 0.61 -2.82 29.76
C ASP A 235 -0.77 -2.12 29.92
N GLU A 236 -0.81 -1.08 30.75
CA GLU A 236 -1.84 -0.04 30.62
C GLU A 236 -1.52 0.71 29.32
N SER A 237 -2.01 0.15 28.22
CA SER A 237 -1.93 0.70 26.88
C SER A 237 -2.15 2.22 26.92
N ASP A 238 -1.14 3.00 26.53
CA ASP A 238 -1.18 4.47 26.40
C ASP A 238 -2.28 4.95 25.43
N ILE A 239 -2.91 4.03 24.70
CA ILE A 239 -4.12 4.26 23.92
C ILE A 239 -5.31 4.36 24.90
N PRO A 240 -5.97 5.52 25.03
CA PRO A 240 -7.11 5.68 25.94
C PRO A 240 -8.15 4.60 25.70
N ALA A 241 -8.70 4.01 26.77
CA ALA A 241 -9.73 2.97 26.69
C ALA A 241 -10.95 3.36 25.84
N ALA A 242 -11.17 4.66 25.62
CA ALA A 242 -12.21 5.22 24.75
C ALA A 242 -11.96 5.01 23.25
N VAL A 243 -10.75 4.70 22.78
CA VAL A 243 -10.43 4.58 21.34
C VAL A 243 -11.18 3.42 20.69
N GLY A 244 -11.24 2.25 21.34
CA GLY A 244 -12.02 1.11 20.86
C GLY A 244 -13.51 1.46 20.68
N PRO A 245 -14.19 1.95 21.73
CA PRO A 245 -15.56 2.47 21.64
C PRO A 245 -15.76 3.57 20.58
N LEU A 246 -14.80 4.49 20.41
CA LEU A 246 -14.87 5.55 19.40
C LEU A 246 -14.80 5.01 17.97
N ILE A 247 -13.98 3.97 17.72
CA ILE A 247 -13.94 3.30 16.40
C ILE A 247 -15.27 2.64 16.11
N VAL A 248 -15.84 1.92 17.07
CA VAL A 248 -17.17 1.30 16.93
C VAL A 248 -18.23 2.37 16.66
N LEU A 249 -18.22 3.47 17.40
CA LEU A 249 -19.14 4.60 17.20
C LEU A 249 -18.99 5.22 15.81
N ALA A 250 -17.74 5.40 15.32
CA ALA A 250 -17.47 5.93 13.99
C ALA A 250 -18.02 5.02 12.89
N VAL A 251 -17.85 3.70 13.02
CA VAL A 251 -18.44 2.72 12.09
C VAL A 251 -19.97 2.83 12.08
N PHE A 252 -20.61 2.87 13.25
CA PHE A 252 -22.06 3.06 13.36
C PHE A 252 -22.52 4.39 12.75
N ALA A 253 -21.78 5.47 12.97
CA ALA A 253 -22.09 6.79 12.42
C ALA A 253 -22.03 6.78 10.89
N VAL A 254 -21.00 6.14 10.30
CA VAL A 254 -20.89 5.99 8.83
C VAL A 254 -22.03 5.15 8.27
N LEU A 255 -22.39 4.03 8.91
CA LEU A 255 -23.51 3.19 8.49
C LEU A 255 -24.84 3.94 8.58
N ALA A 256 -25.08 4.69 9.65
CA ALA A 256 -26.25 5.54 9.81
C ALA A 256 -26.29 6.63 8.72
N LEU A 257 -25.14 7.23 8.38
CA LEU A 257 -25.04 8.24 7.32
C LEU A 257 -25.33 7.64 5.94
N MET A 258 -24.85 6.42 5.67
CA MET A 258 -25.13 5.67 4.44
C MET A 258 -26.63 5.35 4.33
N LEU A 259 -27.26 4.89 5.40
CA LEU A 259 -28.70 4.62 5.43
C LEU A 259 -29.52 5.90 5.24
N TRP A 260 -29.15 6.98 5.92
CA TRP A 260 -29.85 8.26 5.81
C TRP A 260 -29.73 8.87 4.40
N ARG A 261 -28.53 8.88 3.83
CA ARG A 261 -28.26 9.51 2.54
C ARG A 261 -28.65 8.60 1.36
N GLY A 262 -28.57 7.28 1.52
CA GLY A 262 -28.99 6.28 0.54
C GLY A 262 -30.50 6.16 0.40
N ARG A 263 -31.28 6.49 1.43
CA ARG A 263 -32.75 6.58 1.34
C ARG A 263 -33.26 7.77 0.53
N ARG A 264 -32.38 8.66 0.06
CA ARG A 264 -32.75 9.86 -0.74
C ARG A 264 -32.52 9.64 -2.24
N PHE A 265 -32.95 8.52 -2.78
CA PHE A 265 -33.40 8.47 -4.18
C PHE A 265 -34.90 8.73 -4.17
N GLY A 266 -35.29 10.01 -4.10
CA GLY A 266 -36.68 10.38 -4.42
C GLY A 266 -37.00 9.94 -5.85
N SER A 267 -38.29 9.71 -6.14
CA SER A 267 -38.79 9.34 -7.48
C SER A 267 -37.96 10.01 -8.56
N LEU A 268 -37.38 9.24 -9.49
CA LEU A 268 -36.81 9.83 -10.70
C LEU A 268 -37.92 10.70 -11.27
N VAL A 269 -37.72 12.01 -11.22
CA VAL A 269 -38.67 12.97 -11.74
C VAL A 269 -38.74 12.68 -13.23
N THR A 270 -39.83 12.08 -13.69
CA THR A 270 -40.17 12.03 -15.10
C THR A 270 -40.46 13.47 -15.48
N GLU A 271 -39.47 14.15 -16.02
CA GLU A 271 -39.64 15.48 -16.56
C GLU A 271 -40.72 15.40 -17.65
N PRO A 272 -41.88 16.08 -17.49
CA PRO A 272 -42.92 16.02 -18.49
C PRO A 272 -42.36 16.66 -19.76
N LEU A 273 -42.19 15.86 -20.81
CA LEU A 273 -41.81 16.38 -22.12
C LEU A 273 -42.82 17.47 -22.51
N PRO A 274 -42.36 18.70 -22.82
CA PRO A 274 -43.22 19.88 -22.91
C PRO A 274 -44.22 19.84 -24.08
N ALA A 275 -44.18 18.81 -24.94
CA ALA A 275 -45.21 18.57 -25.95
C ALA A 275 -45.31 17.07 -26.28
N VAL A 276 -46.54 16.57 -26.43
CA VAL A 276 -46.82 15.27 -27.06
C VAL A 276 -46.55 15.41 -28.56
N VAL A 277 -45.32 15.13 -28.99
CA VAL A 277 -45.01 15.09 -30.43
C VAL A 277 -45.56 13.78 -30.98
N LYS A 278 -46.54 13.87 -31.88
CA LYS A 278 -47.08 12.69 -32.57
C LYS A 278 -45.94 12.00 -33.32
N ALA A 279 -45.84 10.67 -33.22
CA ALA A 279 -44.77 9.89 -33.86
C ALA A 279 -44.64 10.17 -35.37
N VAL A 280 -45.74 10.51 -36.05
CA VAL A 280 -45.72 10.89 -37.48
C VAL A 280 -44.92 12.17 -37.76
N GLU A 281 -44.89 13.12 -36.82
CA GLU A 281 -44.14 14.38 -36.98
C GLU A 281 -42.63 14.15 -36.85
N THR A 282 -42.19 13.30 -35.93
CA THR A 282 -40.77 12.96 -35.80
C THR A 282 -40.26 12.17 -37.01
N THR A 283 -41.06 11.22 -37.52
CA THR A 283 -40.72 10.48 -38.75
C THR A 283 -40.63 11.41 -39.95
N ARG A 284 -41.60 12.33 -40.14
CA ARG A 284 -41.56 13.32 -41.24
C ARG A 284 -40.41 14.31 -41.11
N ALA A 285 -40.11 14.77 -39.89
CA ALA A 285 -38.99 15.68 -39.65
C ALA A 285 -37.65 15.00 -39.98
N ARG A 286 -37.47 13.75 -39.54
CA ARG A 286 -36.27 12.96 -39.83
C ARG A 286 -36.12 12.63 -41.32
N GLY A 287 -37.21 12.26 -41.98
CA GLY A 287 -37.22 12.06 -43.44
C GLY A 287 -36.84 13.33 -44.21
N ARG A 288 -37.40 14.49 -43.82
CA ARG A 288 -37.03 15.79 -44.40
C ARG A 288 -35.56 16.15 -44.16
N MET A 289 -34.98 15.78 -43.02
CA MET A 289 -33.55 15.97 -42.76
C MET A 289 -32.68 15.11 -43.67
N TYR A 290 -33.00 13.82 -43.84
CA TYR A 290 -32.25 12.94 -44.75
C TYR A 290 -32.31 13.42 -46.21
N HIS A 291 -33.50 13.81 -46.68
CA HIS A 291 -33.67 14.32 -48.04
C HIS A 291 -32.92 15.64 -48.27
N ARG A 292 -33.00 16.60 -47.32
CA ARG A 292 -32.22 17.86 -47.41
C ARG A 292 -30.71 17.65 -47.43
N ALA A 293 -30.23 16.58 -46.79
CA ALA A 293 -28.82 16.25 -46.75
C ALA A 293 -28.35 15.40 -47.96
N GLY A 294 -29.25 15.03 -48.88
CA GLY A 294 -28.94 14.09 -49.98
C GLY A 294 -28.49 12.71 -49.48
N ALA A 295 -28.95 12.30 -48.30
CA ALA A 295 -28.45 11.12 -47.58
C ALA A 295 -29.24 9.85 -47.93
N ASP A 296 -29.44 9.58 -49.22
CA ASP A 296 -30.33 8.52 -49.73
C ASP A 296 -29.85 7.12 -49.32
N ALA A 297 -28.55 6.86 -49.48
CA ALA A 297 -27.94 5.60 -49.07
C ALA A 297 -28.07 5.36 -47.55
N ARG A 298 -27.94 6.42 -46.75
CA ARG A 298 -28.07 6.34 -45.28
C ARG A 298 -29.52 6.07 -44.86
N ALA A 299 -30.48 6.69 -45.54
CA ALA A 299 -31.89 6.41 -45.34
C ALA A 299 -32.24 4.96 -45.71
N ALA A 300 -31.73 4.48 -46.85
CA ALA A 300 -31.91 3.10 -47.29
C ALA A 300 -31.31 2.08 -46.32
N ALA A 301 -30.10 2.35 -45.79
CA ALA A 301 -29.46 1.50 -44.80
C ALA A 301 -30.30 1.38 -43.52
N ALA A 302 -30.82 2.50 -43.01
CA ALA A 302 -31.68 2.49 -41.84
C ALA A 302 -32.98 1.70 -42.07
N LEU A 303 -33.60 1.84 -43.25
CA LEU A 303 -34.79 1.08 -43.63
C LEU A 303 -34.48 -0.41 -43.75
N ARG A 304 -33.38 -0.79 -44.38
CA ARG A 304 -32.93 -2.19 -44.50
C ARG A 304 -32.67 -2.82 -43.13
N ILE A 305 -31.99 -2.11 -42.22
CA ILE A 305 -31.75 -2.61 -40.85
C ILE A 305 -33.06 -2.84 -40.11
N HIS A 306 -34.02 -1.92 -40.26
CA HIS A 306 -35.36 -2.11 -39.69
C HIS A 306 -36.06 -3.34 -40.29
N THR A 307 -36.08 -3.48 -41.62
CA THR A 307 -36.70 -4.63 -42.30
C THR A 307 -36.02 -5.95 -41.90
N LEU A 308 -34.69 -6.00 -41.81
CA LEU A 308 -33.96 -7.18 -41.33
C LEU A 308 -34.36 -7.55 -39.90
N GLY A 309 -34.48 -6.58 -38.99
CA GLY A 309 -34.96 -6.81 -37.63
C GLY A 309 -36.40 -7.31 -37.57
N SER A 310 -37.30 -6.74 -38.37
CA SER A 310 -38.68 -7.18 -38.49
C SER A 310 -38.78 -8.61 -39.02
N LEU A 311 -38.10 -8.92 -40.14
CA LEU A 311 -38.07 -10.25 -40.74
C LEU A 311 -37.45 -11.28 -39.79
N ALA A 312 -36.33 -10.95 -39.13
CA ALA A 312 -35.69 -11.83 -38.16
C ALA A 312 -36.63 -12.16 -36.99
N SER A 313 -37.34 -11.15 -36.46
CA SER A 313 -38.31 -11.35 -35.38
C SER A 313 -39.49 -12.23 -35.78
N TYR A 314 -39.96 -12.12 -37.03
CA TYR A 314 -41.06 -12.91 -37.55
C TYR A 314 -40.64 -14.35 -37.86
N LEU A 315 -39.43 -14.54 -38.40
CA LEU A 315 -38.89 -15.85 -38.80
C LEU A 315 -38.17 -16.59 -37.67
N GLY A 316 -38.08 -16.00 -36.47
CA GLY A 316 -37.40 -16.60 -35.32
C GLY A 316 -35.87 -16.68 -35.43
N LEU A 317 -35.26 -15.78 -36.22
CA LEU A 317 -33.83 -15.76 -36.48
C LEU A 317 -33.12 -14.69 -35.63
N PRO A 318 -31.85 -14.90 -35.24
CA PRO A 318 -31.09 -13.90 -34.50
C PRO A 318 -30.66 -12.74 -35.41
N PHE A 319 -30.93 -11.50 -35.04
CA PHE A 319 -30.38 -10.29 -35.68
C PHE A 319 -30.27 -9.15 -34.67
N ASP A 320 -29.08 -8.56 -34.55
CA ASP A 320 -28.81 -7.45 -33.62
C ASP A 320 -29.02 -6.10 -34.33
N ALA A 321 -30.28 -5.67 -34.43
CA ALA A 321 -30.64 -4.40 -35.07
C ALA A 321 -30.04 -3.18 -34.35
N ALA A 322 -29.79 -3.27 -33.04
CA ALA A 322 -29.17 -2.20 -32.27
C ALA A 322 -27.71 -2.00 -32.69
N ARG A 323 -26.92 -3.08 -32.75
CA ARG A 323 -25.53 -3.04 -33.23
C ARG A 323 -25.44 -2.55 -34.68
N ALA A 324 -26.34 -3.00 -35.54
CA ALA A 324 -26.40 -2.54 -36.93
C ALA A 324 -26.76 -1.04 -37.04
N THR A 325 -27.64 -0.55 -36.16
CA THR A 325 -27.98 0.89 -36.10
C THR A 325 -26.82 1.73 -35.57
N ASP A 326 -26.10 1.25 -34.55
CA ASP A 326 -24.92 1.93 -33.99
C ASP A 326 -23.79 2.05 -35.03
N ALA A 327 -23.64 1.07 -35.91
CA ALA A 327 -22.70 1.12 -37.01
C ALA A 327 -22.94 2.33 -37.96
N LEU A 328 -24.20 2.75 -38.14
CA LEU A 328 -24.52 3.95 -38.92
C LEU A 328 -24.01 5.23 -38.29
N SER A 329 -23.78 5.26 -36.98
CA SER A 329 -23.28 6.46 -36.28
C SER A 329 -21.80 6.73 -36.55
N ARG A 330 -21.07 5.79 -37.17
CA ARG A 330 -19.65 5.96 -37.51
C ARG A 330 -19.46 6.82 -38.77
N PRO A 331 -18.37 7.60 -38.88
CA PRO A 331 -18.08 8.42 -40.06
C PRO A 331 -17.92 7.60 -41.35
N ASP A 332 -17.41 6.37 -41.23
CA ASP A 332 -17.10 5.42 -42.30
C ASP A 332 -18.19 4.35 -42.48
N TRP A 333 -19.42 4.63 -42.04
CA TRP A 333 -20.53 3.67 -42.06
C TRP A 333 -20.78 3.01 -43.43
N GLU A 334 -20.46 3.68 -44.54
CA GLU A 334 -20.58 3.14 -45.89
C GLU A 334 -19.72 1.89 -46.10
N ALA A 335 -18.52 1.85 -45.52
CA ALA A 335 -17.66 0.67 -45.55
C ALA A 335 -18.19 -0.46 -44.65
N VAL A 336 -18.89 -0.10 -43.57
CA VAL A 336 -19.47 -1.06 -42.62
C VAL A 336 -20.76 -1.70 -43.15
N VAL A 337 -21.50 -0.98 -43.99
CA VAL A 337 -22.78 -1.42 -44.58
C VAL A 337 -22.63 -1.84 -46.05
N ALA A 338 -21.42 -1.73 -46.63
CA ALA A 338 -21.12 -2.17 -47.97
C ALA A 338 -21.45 -3.68 -48.14
N PRO A 339 -21.88 -4.12 -49.34
CA PRO A 339 -22.04 -5.54 -49.64
C PRO A 339 -20.70 -6.25 -49.50
N ALA A 340 -20.43 -6.85 -48.34
CA ALA A 340 -19.25 -7.68 -48.16
C ALA A 340 -19.57 -9.08 -48.72
N GLU A 341 -18.67 -9.61 -49.56
CA GLU A 341 -18.71 -11.01 -50.02
C GLU A 341 -18.74 -12.01 -48.86
N THR A 342 -18.37 -11.58 -47.64
CA THR A 342 -18.59 -12.27 -46.36
C THR A 342 -19.83 -11.70 -45.66
N ALA A 343 -21.02 -12.02 -46.16
CA ALA A 343 -22.27 -11.63 -45.54
C ALA A 343 -22.34 -12.13 -44.08
N ASP A 344 -22.79 -11.27 -43.17
CA ASP A 344 -23.13 -11.66 -41.79
C ASP A 344 -24.01 -12.94 -41.84
N PRO A 345 -23.64 -14.03 -41.13
CA PRO A 345 -24.37 -15.28 -41.19
C PRO A 345 -25.84 -15.11 -40.78
N SER A 346 -26.15 -14.13 -39.92
CA SER A 346 -27.52 -13.79 -39.57
C SER A 346 -28.32 -13.25 -40.77
N VAL A 347 -27.74 -12.32 -41.53
CA VAL A 347 -28.36 -11.72 -42.71
C VAL A 347 -28.55 -12.79 -43.81
N SER A 348 -27.57 -13.67 -43.98
CA SER A 348 -27.67 -14.78 -44.94
C SER A 348 -28.81 -15.74 -44.58
N ALA A 349 -28.97 -16.08 -43.30
CA ALA A 349 -30.08 -16.91 -42.84
C ALA A 349 -31.45 -16.23 -43.08
N ILE A 350 -31.55 -14.92 -42.83
CA ILE A 350 -32.77 -14.15 -43.08
C ILE A 350 -33.10 -14.12 -44.58
N VAL A 351 -32.12 -13.90 -45.45
CA VAL A 351 -32.32 -13.91 -46.91
C VAL A 351 -32.86 -15.25 -47.40
N ILE A 352 -32.27 -16.36 -46.95
CA ILE A 352 -32.71 -17.71 -47.33
C ILE A 352 -34.11 -17.99 -46.82
N ALA A 353 -34.39 -17.68 -45.55
CA ALA A 353 -35.69 -17.91 -44.93
C ALA A 353 -36.80 -17.03 -45.56
N ALA A 354 -36.52 -15.76 -45.84
CA ALA A 354 -37.47 -14.85 -46.49
C ALA A 354 -37.77 -15.26 -47.94
N ALA A 355 -36.76 -15.67 -48.71
CA ALA A 355 -36.96 -16.22 -50.05
C ALA A 355 -37.79 -17.52 -50.02
N GLY A 356 -37.52 -18.41 -49.06
CA GLY A 356 -38.28 -19.64 -48.86
C GLY A 356 -39.75 -19.38 -48.48
N ALA A 357 -40.01 -18.42 -47.59
CA ALA A 357 -41.36 -18.07 -47.16
C ALA A 357 -42.19 -17.38 -48.25
N THR A 358 -41.56 -16.55 -49.08
CA THR A 358 -42.27 -15.75 -50.11
C THR A 358 -42.29 -16.40 -51.49
N HIS A 359 -41.55 -17.49 -51.71
CA HIS A 359 -41.30 -18.08 -53.02
C HIS A 359 -40.68 -17.11 -54.05
N ARG A 360 -40.06 -16.01 -53.60
CA ARG A 360 -39.30 -15.11 -54.45
C ARG A 360 -37.95 -15.71 -54.84
N ASP A 361 -37.38 -15.22 -55.94
CA ASP A 361 -36.03 -15.57 -56.33
C ASP A 361 -35.01 -15.17 -55.25
N LEU A 362 -34.10 -16.10 -54.91
CA LEU A 362 -33.11 -15.88 -53.85
C LEU A 362 -32.14 -14.75 -54.20
N GLY A 363 -31.82 -14.57 -55.49
CA GLY A 363 -30.98 -13.49 -55.98
C GLY A 363 -31.64 -12.12 -55.81
N GLU A 364 -32.94 -12.02 -56.08
CA GLU A 364 -33.71 -10.79 -55.88
C GLU A 364 -33.78 -10.38 -54.40
N VAL A 365 -34.11 -11.33 -53.50
CA VAL A 365 -34.15 -11.07 -52.06
C VAL A 365 -32.76 -10.71 -51.52
N ARG A 366 -31.71 -11.38 -52.00
CA ARG A 366 -30.33 -11.05 -51.64
C ARG A 366 -29.93 -9.65 -52.11
N ALA A 367 -30.27 -9.28 -53.34
CA ALA A 367 -29.98 -7.95 -53.88
C ALA A 367 -30.65 -6.85 -53.04
N LEU A 368 -31.88 -7.10 -52.56
CA LEU A 368 -32.63 -6.15 -51.75
C LEU A 368 -32.06 -6.02 -50.32
N LEU A 369 -31.78 -7.13 -49.65
CA LEU A 369 -31.40 -7.15 -48.22
C LEU A 369 -29.89 -7.09 -47.96
N ALA A 370 -29.06 -7.45 -48.94
CA ALA A 370 -27.60 -7.49 -48.79
C ALA A 370 -26.84 -6.87 -49.99
N GLY A 371 -27.55 -6.43 -51.03
CA GLY A 371 -26.95 -5.81 -52.22
C GLY A 371 -26.65 -4.32 -52.05
N PRO A 372 -26.20 -3.65 -53.12
CA PRO A 372 -25.89 -2.22 -53.09
C PRO A 372 -27.08 -1.38 -52.66
N LEU A 373 -26.82 -0.28 -51.96
CA LEU A 373 -27.85 0.66 -51.53
C LEU A 373 -28.19 1.65 -52.67
N PRO A 374 -29.44 2.13 -52.74
CA PRO A 374 -29.83 3.16 -53.70
C PRO A 374 -29.08 4.47 -53.42
N THR A 375 -28.64 5.14 -54.49
CA THR A 375 -27.88 6.41 -54.42
C THR A 375 -28.66 7.61 -54.95
N THR A 376 -29.92 7.41 -55.34
CA THR A 376 -30.80 8.46 -55.85
C THR A 376 -32.19 8.33 -55.24
N ASP A 377 -32.89 9.46 -55.11
CA ASP A 377 -34.29 9.52 -54.64
C ASP A 377 -35.22 8.52 -55.36
N ALA A 378 -35.11 8.41 -56.70
CA ALA A 378 -35.96 7.52 -57.49
C ALA A 378 -35.70 6.03 -57.15
N GLN A 379 -34.43 5.65 -56.98
CA GLN A 379 -34.07 4.31 -56.54
C GLN A 379 -34.48 4.05 -55.09
N LEU A 380 -34.37 5.06 -54.22
CA LEU A 380 -34.79 4.94 -52.82
C LEU A 380 -36.29 4.66 -52.71
N VAL A 381 -37.13 5.38 -53.47
CA VAL A 381 -38.58 5.15 -53.51
C VAL A 381 -38.89 3.72 -53.93
N TYR A 382 -38.28 3.24 -55.02
CA TYR A 382 -38.47 1.86 -55.49
C TYR A 382 -38.01 0.83 -54.43
N PHE A 383 -36.83 1.05 -53.85
CA PHE A 383 -36.27 0.22 -52.79
C PHE A 383 -37.17 0.13 -51.55
N THR A 384 -37.77 1.26 -51.12
CA THR A 384 -38.71 1.26 -49.98
C THR A 384 -39.99 0.48 -50.27
N ALA A 385 -40.49 0.53 -51.51
CA ALA A 385 -41.66 -0.22 -51.93
C ALA A 385 -41.37 -1.73 -51.92
N GLU A 386 -40.22 -2.15 -52.46
CA GLU A 386 -39.81 -3.56 -52.45
C GLU A 386 -39.57 -4.11 -51.03
N LEU A 387 -38.91 -3.34 -50.14
CA LEU A 387 -38.76 -3.75 -48.74
C LEU A 387 -40.12 -3.93 -48.05
N THR A 388 -41.05 -3.01 -48.29
CA THR A 388 -42.39 -3.06 -47.70
C THR A 388 -43.19 -4.24 -48.25
N ASN A 389 -43.08 -4.54 -49.54
CA ASN A 389 -43.74 -5.69 -50.17
C ASN A 389 -43.20 -7.00 -49.61
N LEU A 390 -41.86 -7.14 -49.52
CA LEU A 390 -41.22 -8.32 -48.94
C LEU A 390 -41.66 -8.54 -47.49
N GLU A 391 -41.66 -7.48 -46.67
CA GLU A 391 -42.10 -7.58 -45.27
C GLU A 391 -43.57 -8.00 -45.15
N LYS A 392 -44.44 -7.47 -46.02
CA LYS A 392 -45.85 -7.88 -46.07
C LYS A 392 -46.02 -9.33 -46.48
N GLU A 393 -45.33 -9.78 -47.52
CA GLU A 393 -45.43 -11.16 -48.02
C GLU A 393 -44.99 -12.16 -46.95
N VAL A 394 -43.86 -11.90 -46.27
CA VAL A 394 -43.40 -12.74 -45.16
C VAL A 394 -44.43 -12.78 -44.03
N ARG A 395 -45.04 -11.65 -43.66
CA ARG A 395 -46.06 -11.60 -42.59
C ARG A 395 -47.39 -12.29 -42.92
N HIS A 396 -47.72 -12.42 -44.20
CA HIS A 396 -48.98 -13.04 -44.68
C HIS A 396 -48.77 -14.46 -45.21
N THR A 397 -47.57 -15.03 -45.02
CA THR A 397 -47.34 -16.44 -45.29
C THR A 397 -48.03 -17.27 -44.19
N PRO A 398 -48.94 -18.20 -44.54
CA PRO A 398 -49.77 -18.93 -43.58
C PRO A 398 -48.99 -19.87 -42.66
#